data_AF-H8KCH0-F1
#
_entry.id   AF-H8KCH0-F1
#
_cell.length_a   1.000
_cell.length_b   1.000
_cell.length_c   1.000
_cell.angle_alpha   90.00
_cell.angle_beta   90.00
_cell.angle_gamma   90.00
#
_symmetry.space_group_name_H-M   'P 1'
#
loop_
_entity.id
_entity.type
_entity.pdbx_description
1 polymer ?
#
loop_
_entity_poly.entity_id
_entity_poly.type
_entity_poly.pdbx_seq_one_letter_code
_entity_poly.pdbx_strand_id
1 'polypeptide(L)' 'MTKCDWVKDRQKGSHQIWYSPKGNRLSIHTFGNMAKEYQVRQFLNFAKGNEDENK' A
#
# COMPACT_ATOMS: atom_id res chain seq x y z
N MET A 1 -18.02 1.15 -2.03
CA MET A 1 -17.23 0.90 -0.80
C MET A 1 -15.75 0.98 -1.14
N THR A 2 -15.14 2.16 -1.02
CA THR A 2 -13.69 2.32 -1.01
C THR A 2 -13.20 1.95 0.39
N LYS A 3 -12.81 0.69 0.58
CA LYS A 3 -12.23 0.25 1.86
C LYS A 3 -10.92 1.02 2.06
N CYS A 4 -10.89 1.88 3.08
CA CYS A 4 -9.71 2.60 3.59
C CYS A 4 -9.23 3.85 2.80
N ASP A 5 -10.03 4.40 1.88
CA ASP A 5 -9.75 5.67 1.16
C ASP A 5 -8.38 5.76 0.46
N TRP A 6 -7.81 4.62 0.06
CA TRP A 6 -6.57 4.59 -0.70
C TRP A 6 -6.82 5.02 -2.15
N VAL A 7 -5.96 5.90 -2.66
CA VAL A 7 -6.00 6.37 -4.04
C VAL A 7 -4.96 5.62 -4.85
N LYS A 8 -5.40 4.97 -5.92
CA LYS A 8 -4.51 4.34 -6.91
C LYS A 8 -3.95 5.43 -7.82
N ASP A 9 -2.63 5.59 -7.82
CA ASP A 9 -1.93 6.60 -8.63
C ASP A 9 -1.54 6.04 -10.01
N ARG A 10 -0.79 4.94 -10.02
CA ARG A 10 -0.25 4.37 -11.26
C ARG A 10 -0.26 2.85 -11.23
N GLN A 11 -0.50 2.25 -12.39
CA GLN A 11 -0.24 0.82 -12.62
C GLN A 11 0.63 0.64 -13.87
N LYS A 12 1.66 -0.21 -13.76
CA LYS A 12 2.47 -0.67 -14.89
C LYS A 12 2.65 -2.18 -14.76
N GLY A 13 1.92 -2.95 -15.56
CA GLY A 13 1.85 -4.40 -15.43
C GLY A 13 1.27 -4.82 -14.07
N SER A 14 1.95 -5.72 -13.37
CA SER A 14 1.59 -6.21 -12.03
C SER A 14 1.99 -5.26 -10.89
N HIS A 15 2.75 -4.20 -11.18
CA HIS A 15 3.10 -3.15 -10.22
C HIS A 15 2.01 -2.08 -10.14
N GLN A 16 1.57 -1.80 -8.92
CA GLN A 16 0.58 -0.78 -8.60
C GLN A 16 1.14 0.13 -7.50
N ILE A 17 0.88 1.43 -7.63
CA ILE A 17 1.19 2.41 -6.61
C ILE A 17 -0.10 2.96 -6.05
N TRP A 18 -0.20 2.92 -4.73
CA TRP A 18 -1.33 3.38 -3.94
C TRP A 18 -0.86 4.41 -2.92
N TYR A 19 -1.70 5.40 -2.65
CA TYR A 19 -1.47 6.40 -1.61
C TYR A 19 -2.56 6.29 -0.55
N SER A 20 -2.16 6.32 0.71
CA SER A 20 -3.10 6.40 1.81
C SER A 20 -3.71 7.81 1.88
N PRO A 21 -4.83 7.99 2.61
CA PRO A 21 -5.38 9.32 2.90
C PRO A 21 -4.39 10.26 3.59
N LYS A 22 -3.39 9.70 4.28
CA LYS A 22 -2.32 10.43 4.97
C LYS A 22 -1.12 10.74 4.07
N GLY A 23 -1.16 10.33 2.80
CA GLY A 23 -0.07 10.53 1.83
C GLY A 23 0.99 9.43 1.82
N ASN A 24 0.83 8.35 2.60
CA ASN A 24 1.80 7.24 2.62
C ASN A 24 1.73 6.43 1.33
N ARG A 25 2.88 6.22 0.68
CA ARG A 25 2.98 5.46 -0.57
C ARG A 25 3.15 3.98 -0.29
N LEU A 26 2.26 3.16 -0.87
CA LEU A 26 2.34 1.70 -0.88
C LEU A 26 2.56 1.21 -2.31
N SER A 27 3.68 0.52 -2.52
CA SER A 27 3.97 -0.16 -3.78
C SER A 27 3.53 -1.61 -3.67
N ILE A 28 2.51 -2.00 -4.44
CA ILE A 28 1.99 -3.36 -4.48
C ILE A 28 2.52 -4.03 -5.74
N HIS A 29 3.13 -5.20 -5.56
CA HIS A 29 3.60 -6.04 -6.65
C HIS A 29 2.84 -7.35 -6.52
N THR A 30 1.85 -7.51 -7.39
CA THR A 30 1.03 -8.70 -7.40
C THR A 30 1.78 -9.83 -8.09
N PHE A 31 1.70 -11.04 -7.52
CA PHE A 31 2.02 -12.28 -8.22
C PHE A 31 0.73 -13.09 -8.32
N GLY A 32 0.13 -13.11 -9.51
CA GLY A 32 -1.25 -13.54 -9.67
C GLY A 32 -2.21 -12.63 -8.89
N ASN A 33 -2.96 -13.21 -7.94
CA ASN A 33 -3.93 -12.50 -7.10
C ASN A 33 -3.43 -12.22 -5.67
N MET A 34 -2.16 -12.48 -5.37
CA MET A 34 -1.59 -12.33 -4.02
C MET A 34 -0.58 -11.19 -3.97
N ALA A 35 -0.55 -10.50 -2.83
CA ALA A 35 0.48 -9.55 -2.46
C ALA A 35 1.57 -10.23 -1.64
N LYS A 36 2.79 -9.68 -1.64
CA LYS A 36 3.88 -10.20 -0.81
C LYS A 36 3.67 -9.83 0.65
N GLU A 37 4.12 -10.69 1.57
CA GLU A 37 3.95 -10.51 3.03
C GLU A 37 4.39 -9.11 3.50
N TYR A 38 5.56 -8.65 3.07
CA TYR A 38 6.06 -7.33 3.47
C TYR A 38 5.14 -6.17 3.03
N GLN A 39 4.41 -6.32 1.92
CA GLN A 39 3.46 -5.29 1.44
C GLN A 39 2.22 -5.27 2.31
N VAL A 40 1.78 -6.46 2.75
CA VAL A 40 0.69 -6.58 3.73
C VAL A 40 1.11 -5.99 5.07
N ARG A 41 2.34 -6.24 5.52
CA ARG A 41 2.88 -5.64 6.76
C ARG A 41 2.97 -4.12 6.66
N GLN A 42 3.48 -3.58 5.55
CA GLN A 42 3.49 -2.13 5.30
C GLN A 42 2.08 -1.54 5.32
N PHE A 43 1.12 -2.18 4.66
CA PHE A 43 -0.29 -1.75 4.71
C PHE A 43 -0.84 -1.72 6.14
N LEU A 44 -0.58 -2.77 6.93
CA LEU A 44 -1.02 -2.84 8.33
C LEU A 44 -0.33 -1.79 9.21
N ASN A 45 0.95 -1.50 8.98
CA ASN A 45 1.68 -0.44 9.70
C ASN A 45 1.04 0.92 9.41
N PHE A 46 0.79 1.23 8.13
CA PHE A 46 0.11 2.48 7.74
C PHE A 46 -1.31 2.57 8.30
N ALA A 47 -2.06 1.46 8.34
CA ALA A 47 -3.41 1.42 8.91
C ALA A 47 -3.41 1.63 10.44
N LYS A 48 -2.39 1.14 11.15
CA LYS A 48 -2.23 1.35 12.59
C LYS A 48 -1.72 2.75 12.95
N GLY A 49 -1.29 3.55 11.97
CA GLY A 49 -0.66 4.84 12.22
C GLY A 49 0.75 4.73 12.81
N ASN A 50 1.36 3.54 12.72
CA ASN A 50 2.79 3.39 12.97
C ASN A 50 3.49 3.89 11.70
N GLU A 51 3.65 5.21 11.62
CA GLU A 51 4.67 5.81 10.75
C GLU A 51 5.98 5.22 11.24
N ASP A 52 6.56 4.32 10.44
CA ASP A 52 7.87 3.76 10.72
C ASP A 52 8.81 4.95 10.95
N GLU A 53 9.23 5.14 12.20
CA GLU A 53 10.33 6.01 12.60
C GLU A 53 11.59 5.49 11.90
N ASN A 54 11.79 5.88 10.65
CA ASN A 54 13.10 5.82 10.04
C ASN A 54 13.30 7.11 9.26
N LYS A 55 13.76 8.10 10.03
CA LYS A 55 14.22 9.41 9.61
C LYS A 55 15.58 9.28 8.91
#